data_AF-A0A496WMM5-F1
#
_entry.id   AF-A0A496WMM5-F1
#
_cell.length_a   1.000
_cell.length_b   1.000
_cell.length_c   1.000
_cell.angle_alpha   90.00
_cell.angle_beta   90.00
_cell.angle_gamma   90.00
#
_symmetry.space_group_name_H-M   'P 1'
#
loop_
_entity.id
_entity.type
_entity.pdbx_description
1 polymer ?
#
loop_
_entity_poly.entity_id
_entity_poly.type
_entity_poly.pdbx_seq_one_letter_code
_entity_poly.pdbx_strand_id
1 'polypeptide(L)'
;MPSWLKKTVIPVWHILLRNTGFVKRAAHRLDPKKDIQMLHAEVIAGFENRIEKTGFLAGTEQPSFADIGAFAEIAFCTTYGVEGTLNKSSSQAVSIWYERMSTYLPCMPTPSLFPKWPPSGFKPRES
;
A
#
# COMPACT_ATOMS: atom_id res chain seq x y z
N MET A 1 21.78 5.95 3.93
CA MET A 1 21.33 5.87 2.51
C MET A 1 22.16 6.85 1.68
N PRO A 2 22.81 6.40 0.58
CA PRO A 2 23.70 7.26 -0.21
C PRO A 2 22.99 8.48 -0.82
N SER A 3 23.64 9.65 -0.86
CA SER A 3 23.02 10.90 -1.32
C SER A 3 22.61 10.87 -2.80
N TRP A 4 23.37 10.14 -3.63
CA TRP A 4 23.08 9.94 -5.05
C TRP A 4 21.77 9.16 -5.26
N LEU A 5 21.46 8.22 -4.37
CA LEU A 5 20.26 7.40 -4.45
C LEU A 5 19.01 8.25 -4.17
N LYS A 6 19.09 9.20 -3.23
CA LYS A 6 18.01 10.15 -2.96
C LYS A 6 17.76 11.15 -4.09
N LYS A 7 18.82 11.67 -4.72
CA LYS A 7 18.70 12.72 -5.75
C LYS A 7 18.37 12.17 -7.13
N THR A 8 18.81 10.96 -7.45
CA THR A 8 18.67 10.40 -8.80
C THR A 8 17.56 9.36 -8.84
N VAL A 9 17.52 8.42 -7.90
CA VAL A 9 16.63 7.25 -8.01
C VAL A 9 15.20 7.57 -7.57
N ILE A 10 15.02 8.30 -6.46
CA ILE A 10 13.67 8.63 -5.94
C ILE A 10 12.81 9.36 -6.99
N PRO A 11 13.29 10.41 -7.69
CA PRO A 11 12.49 11.11 -8.68
C PRO A 11 12.03 10.24 -9.86
N VAL A 12 12.88 9.33 -10.34
CA VAL A 12 12.55 8.45 -11.49
C VAL A 12 12.01 7.08 -11.07
N TRP A 13 11.87 6.83 -9.77
CA TRP A 13 11.50 5.51 -9.23
C TRP A 13 10.18 5.00 -9.82
N HIS A 14 9.18 5.88 -9.98
CA HIS A 14 7.91 5.52 -10.60
C HIS A 14 8.06 5.06 -12.07
N ILE A 15 8.98 5.66 -12.83
CA ILE A 15 9.29 5.28 -14.22
C ILE A 15 10.00 3.93 -14.26
N LEU A 16 10.99 3.74 -13.37
CA LEU A 16 11.72 2.48 -13.25
C LEU A 16 10.77 1.35 -12.85
N LEU A 17 9.90 1.57 -11.86
CA LEU A 17 8.88 0.60 -11.42
C LEU A 17 7.94 0.19 -12.55
N ARG A 18 7.40 1.15 -13.31
CA ARG A 18 6.53 0.87 -14.48
C ARG A 18 7.18 -0.05 -15.51
N ASN A 19 8.51 0.02 -15.62
CA ASN A 19 9.26 -0.80 -16.56
C ASN A 19 9.69 -2.16 -16.02
N THR A 20 9.54 -2.41 -14.72
CA THR A 20 9.88 -3.71 -14.13
C THR A 20 8.95 -4.80 -14.65
N GLY A 21 9.51 -5.99 -14.88
CA GLY A 21 8.76 -7.12 -15.44
C GLY A 21 7.60 -7.57 -14.55
N PHE A 22 7.69 -7.43 -13.23
CA PHE A 22 6.60 -7.81 -12.33
C PHE A 22 5.43 -6.82 -12.39
N VAL A 23 5.68 -5.50 -12.48
CA VAL A 23 4.62 -4.49 -12.66
C VAL A 23 3.92 -4.68 -14.00
N LYS A 24 4.67 -4.92 -15.09
CA LYS A 24 4.07 -5.23 -16.39
C LYS A 24 3.19 -6.49 -16.34
N ARG A 25 3.67 -7.56 -15.70
CA ARG A 25 2.87 -8.79 -15.53
C ARG A 25 1.63 -8.56 -14.67
N ALA A 26 1.71 -7.76 -13.62
CA ALA A 26 0.57 -7.40 -12.80
C ALA A 26 -0.44 -6.57 -13.61
N ALA A 27 0.03 -5.57 -14.36
CA ALA A 27 -0.79 -4.75 -15.24
C ALA A 27 -1.48 -5.56 -16.34
N HIS A 28 -0.80 -6.56 -16.93
CA HIS A 28 -1.40 -7.46 -17.91
C HIS A 28 -2.49 -8.38 -17.34
N ARG A 29 -2.56 -8.56 -16.02
CA ARG A 29 -3.65 -9.29 -15.36
C ARG A 29 -4.86 -8.41 -15.08
N LEU A 30 -4.72 -7.09 -15.20
CA LEU A 30 -5.86 -6.18 -15.13
C LEU A 30 -6.60 -6.27 -16.46
N ASP A 31 -7.89 -6.53 -16.38
CA ASP A 31 -8.76 -6.51 -17.56
C ASP A 31 -8.99 -5.04 -17.97
N PRO A 32 -8.48 -4.60 -19.13
CA PRO A 32 -8.58 -3.21 -19.55
C PRO A 32 -10.02 -2.79 -19.88
N LYS A 33 -10.97 -3.73 -19.93
CA LYS A 33 -12.40 -3.47 -20.14
C LYS A 33 -13.16 -3.21 -18.85
N LYS A 34 -12.56 -3.48 -17.68
CA LYS A 34 -13.19 -3.25 -16.38
C LYS A 34 -13.00 -1.80 -15.98
N ASP A 35 -14.08 -1.21 -15.48
CA ASP A 35 -14.02 0.11 -14.86
C ASP A 35 -13.17 0.05 -13.58
N ILE A 36 -12.58 1.19 -13.21
CA ILE A 36 -11.71 1.30 -12.04
C ILE A 36 -12.46 0.95 -10.75
N GLN A 37 -13.76 1.25 -10.64
CA GLN A 37 -14.56 0.85 -9.49
C GLN A 37 -14.73 -0.67 -9.40
N MET A 38 -14.90 -1.35 -10.53
CA MET A 38 -14.96 -2.81 -10.58
C MET A 38 -13.63 -3.43 -10.16
N LEU A 39 -12.52 -2.89 -10.64
CA LEU A 39 -11.18 -3.35 -10.25
C LEU A 39 -10.95 -3.16 -8.74
N HIS A 40 -11.38 -2.04 -8.18
CA HIS A 40 -11.30 -1.80 -6.74
C HIS A 40 -12.16 -2.79 -5.93
N ALA A 41 -13.40 -3.03 -6.36
CA ALA A 41 -14.26 -4.02 -5.72
C ALA A 41 -13.65 -5.44 -5.75
N GLU A 42 -13.02 -5.83 -6.85
CA GLU A 42 -12.31 -7.11 -6.98
C GLU A 42 -11.09 -7.19 -6.06
N VAL A 43 -10.34 -6.10 -5.92
CA VAL A 43 -9.20 -6.04 -4.98
C VAL A 43 -9.69 -6.17 -3.54
N ILE A 44 -10.76 -5.47 -3.16
CA ILE A 44 -11.35 -5.56 -1.81
C ILE A 44 -11.82 -6.98 -1.55
N ALA A 45 -12.67 -7.54 -2.42
CA ALA A 45 -13.18 -8.91 -2.25
C ALA A 45 -12.07 -9.96 -2.24
N GLY A 46 -11.05 -9.80 -3.09
CA GLY A 46 -9.88 -10.69 -3.13
C GLY A 46 -9.04 -10.60 -1.87
N PHE A 47 -8.85 -9.39 -1.34
CA PHE A 47 -8.16 -9.14 -0.08
C PHE A 47 -8.90 -9.78 1.08
N GLU A 48 -10.19 -9.50 1.24
CA GLU A 48 -11.06 -10.04 2.29
C GLU A 48 -11.06 -11.57 2.30
N ASN A 49 -11.36 -12.18 1.16
CA ASN A 49 -11.35 -13.63 1.00
C ASN A 49 -9.99 -14.24 1.39
N ARG A 50 -8.88 -13.52 1.15
CA ARG A 50 -7.56 -13.99 1.55
C ARG A 50 -7.36 -13.90 3.06
N ILE A 51 -7.62 -12.73 3.67
CA ILE A 51 -7.38 -12.52 5.11
C ILE A 51 -8.33 -13.33 5.99
N GLU A 52 -9.55 -13.60 5.53
CA GLU A 52 -10.51 -14.46 6.24
C GLU A 52 -10.09 -15.93 6.21
N LYS A 53 -9.57 -16.40 5.07
CA LYS A 53 -9.13 -17.79 4.93
C LYS A 53 -7.84 -18.10 5.69
N THR A 54 -6.89 -17.17 5.68
CA THR A 54 -5.53 -17.48 6.12
C THR A 54 -4.98 -16.55 7.19
N GLY A 55 -5.74 -15.56 7.65
CA GLY A 55 -5.24 -14.52 8.53
C GLY A 55 -4.38 -13.51 7.76
N PHE A 56 -3.20 -13.91 7.28
CA PHE A 56 -2.27 -13.03 6.57
C PHE A 56 -2.21 -13.33 5.07
N LEU A 57 -1.76 -12.36 4.27
CA LEU A 57 -1.78 -12.42 2.81
C LEU A 57 -0.93 -13.57 2.23
N ALA A 58 0.18 -13.91 2.88
CA ALA A 58 1.03 -15.02 2.44
C ALA A 58 0.45 -16.41 2.77
N GLY A 59 -0.61 -16.51 3.56
CA GLY A 59 -1.12 -17.81 3.98
C GLY A 59 -0.47 -18.37 5.25
N THR A 60 0.28 -17.53 5.96
CA THR A 60 1.15 -17.92 7.08
C THR A 60 0.58 -17.48 8.42
N GLU A 61 1.07 -18.05 9.52
CA GLU A 61 0.68 -17.65 10.89
C GLU A 61 1.25 -16.28 11.30
N GLN A 62 2.23 -15.77 10.57
CA GLN A 62 2.87 -14.48 10.78
C GLN A 62 2.72 -13.58 9.55
N PRO A 63 2.75 -12.25 9.72
CA PRO A 63 2.70 -11.32 8.60
C PRO A 63 3.94 -11.43 7.72
N SER A 64 3.72 -11.28 6.42
CA SER A 64 4.75 -11.25 5.39
C SER A 64 5.05 -9.83 4.93
N PHE A 65 6.05 -9.67 4.06
CA PHE A 65 6.28 -8.38 3.38
C PHE A 65 5.07 -7.89 2.57
N ALA A 66 4.22 -8.80 2.08
CA ALA A 66 2.98 -8.42 1.41
C ALA A 66 2.02 -7.74 2.40
N ASP A 67 1.92 -8.24 3.62
CA ASP A 67 1.08 -7.66 4.67
C ASP A 67 1.61 -6.28 5.10
N ILE A 68 2.92 -6.11 5.22
CA ILE A 68 3.54 -4.81 5.53
C ILE A 68 3.25 -3.79 4.41
N GLY A 69 3.38 -4.20 3.15
CA GLY A 69 3.09 -3.34 2.00
C GLY A 69 1.61 -2.93 1.95
N ALA A 70 0.71 -3.89 2.13
CA ALA A 70 -0.73 -3.62 2.17
C ALA A 70 -1.12 -2.73 3.36
N PHE A 71 -0.51 -2.93 4.53
CA PHE A 71 -0.76 -2.11 5.71
C PHE A 71 -0.39 -0.65 5.45
N ALA A 72 0.79 -0.40 4.85
CA ALA A 72 1.25 0.94 4.53
C ALA A 72 0.31 1.65 3.54
N GLU A 73 -0.16 0.94 2.52
CA GLU A 73 -1.12 1.48 1.54
C GLU A 73 -2.46 1.81 2.22
N ILE A 74 -3.03 0.88 2.99
CA ILE A 74 -4.30 1.08 3.71
C ILE A 74 -4.18 2.25 4.70
N ALA A 75 -3.07 2.35 5.42
CA ALA A 75 -2.82 3.45 6.36
C ALA A 75 -2.76 4.81 5.65
N PHE A 76 -2.09 4.86 4.49
CA PHE A 76 -2.05 6.05 3.64
C PHE A 76 -3.46 6.43 3.17
N CYS A 77 -4.18 5.50 2.54
CA CYS A 77 -5.53 5.76 2.01
C CYS A 77 -6.52 6.16 3.12
N THR A 78 -6.41 5.56 4.30
CA THR A 78 -7.22 5.92 5.48
C THR A 78 -6.92 7.34 5.96
N THR A 79 -5.64 7.73 6.01
CA THR A 79 -5.21 9.03 6.51
C THR A 79 -5.60 10.18 5.56
N TYR A 80 -5.51 9.94 4.25
CA TYR A 80 -5.74 10.96 3.23
C TYR A 80 -7.12 10.88 2.58
N GLY A 81 -7.99 9.97 3.03
CA GLY A 81 -9.37 9.83 2.54
C GLY A 81 -9.46 9.50 1.05
N VAL A 82 -8.60 8.61 0.55
CA VAL A 82 -8.56 8.25 -0.88
C VAL A 82 -9.78 7.40 -1.24
N GLU A 83 -10.79 8.03 -1.82
CA GLU A 83 -12.04 7.37 -2.20
C GLU A 83 -11.84 6.23 -3.21
N GLY A 84 -12.69 5.21 -3.09
CA GLY A 84 -12.66 4.03 -3.95
C GLY A 84 -11.52 3.05 -3.67
N THR A 85 -10.59 3.34 -2.77
CA THR A 85 -9.45 2.44 -2.47
C THR A 85 -9.63 1.66 -1.17
N LEU A 86 -8.84 0.59 -0.99
CA LEU A 86 -8.80 -0.19 0.23
C LEU A 86 -8.31 0.68 1.39
N ASN A 87 -9.17 0.91 2.38
CA ASN A 87 -8.91 1.69 3.58
C ASN A 87 -9.43 0.94 4.82
N LYS A 88 -9.11 1.43 6.03
CA LYS A 88 -9.47 0.76 7.28
C LYS A 88 -10.99 0.57 7.43
N SER A 89 -11.78 1.49 6.89
CA SER A 89 -13.25 1.45 6.92
C SER A 89 -13.88 0.73 5.74
N SER A 90 -13.10 0.13 4.83
CA SER A 90 -13.66 -0.59 3.67
C SER A 90 -14.55 -1.75 4.09
N SER A 91 -14.20 -2.47 5.15
CA SER A 91 -15.05 -3.49 5.76
C SER A 91 -14.60 -3.86 7.17
N GLN A 92 -15.43 -4.63 7.87
CA GLN A 92 -15.09 -5.16 9.20
C GLN A 92 -13.86 -6.08 9.16
N ALA A 93 -13.75 -6.94 8.14
CA ALA A 93 -12.62 -7.85 7.98
C ALA A 93 -11.30 -7.08 7.80
N VAL A 94 -11.30 -6.05 6.95
CA VAL A 94 -10.14 -5.16 6.73
C VAL A 94 -9.77 -4.44 8.02
N SER A 95 -10.75 -3.90 8.75
CA SER A 95 -10.50 -3.23 10.03
C SER A 95 -9.86 -4.17 11.06
N ILE A 96 -10.39 -5.39 11.22
CA ILE A 96 -9.84 -6.39 12.16
C ILE A 96 -8.41 -6.78 11.76
N TRP A 97 -8.19 -7.04 10.48
CA TRP A 97 -6.85 -7.34 9.96
C TRP A 97 -5.88 -6.19 10.21
N TYR A 98 -6.31 -4.94 10.00
CA TYR A 98 -5.50 -3.74 10.20
C TYR A 98 -5.07 -3.59 11.67
N GLU A 99 -6.02 -3.74 12.60
CA GLU A 99 -5.73 -3.71 14.04
C GLU A 99 -4.75 -4.82 14.42
N ARG A 100 -4.97 -6.04 13.94
CA ARG A 100 -4.05 -7.16 14.19
C ARG A 100 -2.65 -6.87 13.64
N MET A 101 -2.53 -6.36 12.40
CA MET A 101 -1.25 -6.00 11.80
C MET A 101 -0.50 -4.95 12.62
N SER A 102 -1.21 -3.97 13.18
CA SER A 102 -0.59 -2.92 14.01
C SER A 102 0.17 -3.49 15.21
N THR A 103 -0.25 -4.64 15.74
CA THR A 103 0.43 -5.30 16.87
C THR A 103 1.80 -5.90 16.52
N TYR A 104 2.05 -6.16 15.23
CA TYR A 104 3.34 -6.66 14.73
C TYR A 104 4.30 -5.54 14.34
N LEU A 105 3.81 -4.32 14.23
CA LEU A 105 4.60 -3.17 13.82
C LEU A 105 5.12 -2.45 15.07
N PRO A 106 6.36 -1.94 15.04
CA PRO A 106 6.89 -1.18 16.16
C PRO A 106 6.00 0.05 16.41
N CYS A 107 5.52 0.23 17.65
CA CYS A 107 4.66 1.34 18.08
C CYS A 107 5.24 2.74 17.79
N MET A 108 6.53 2.82 17.49
CA MET A 108 7.24 4.05 17.19
C MET A 108 8.06 3.85 15.92
N PRO A 109 7.73 4.53 14.80
CA PRO A 109 8.73 4.72 13.77
C PRO A 109 9.92 5.41 14.43
N THR A 110 11.12 4.82 14.37
CA THR A 110 12.34 5.54 14.77
C THR A 110 12.45 6.73 13.83
N PRO A 111 12.15 7.98 14.28
CA PRO A 111 11.90 9.08 13.35
C PRO A 111 13.15 9.44 12.54
N SER A 112 14.33 9.04 13.04
CA SER A 112 15.62 9.18 12.36
C SER A 112 15.71 8.43 11.03
N LEU A 113 14.88 7.40 10.81
CA LEU A 113 14.87 6.61 9.57
C LEU A 113 13.93 7.17 8.50
N PHE A 114 12.95 8.00 8.87
CA PHE A 114 12.01 8.59 7.93
C PHE A 114 12.54 9.92 7.40
N PRO A 115 12.57 10.14 6.07
CA PRO A 115 12.76 11.49 5.57
C PRO A 115 11.65 12.38 6.15
N LYS A 116 12.02 13.56 6.68
CA LYS A 116 11.04 14.53 7.19
C LYS A 116 9.95 14.73 6.14
N TRP A 117 8.71 14.43 6.54
CA TRP A 117 7.53 14.72 5.76
C TRP A 117 7.00 16.11 6.17
N PRO A 118 6.56 16.95 5.23
CA PRO A 118 6.57 16.72 3.79
C PRO A 118 8.00 16.86 3.21
N PRO A 119 8.31 16.16 2.09
CA PRO A 119 9.61 16.26 1.44
C PRO A 119 9.90 17.73 1.11
N SER A 120 11.16 18.15 1.21
CA SER A 120 11.56 19.49 0.77
C SER A 120 11.10 19.73 -0.67
N GLY A 121 10.22 20.72 -0.86
CA GLY A 121 9.62 21.07 -2.15
C GLY A 121 8.18 20.59 -2.36
N PHE A 122 7.59 19.83 -1.44
CA PHE A 122 6.16 19.54 -1.48
C PHE A 122 5.36 20.81 -1.17
N LYS A 123 4.60 21.29 -2.16
CA LYS A 123 3.58 22.32 -1.98
C LYS A 123 2.23 21.61 -1.96
N PRO A 124 1.45 21.70 -0.87
CA PRO A 124 0.05 21.29 -0.90
C PRO A 124 -0.65 22.04 -2.04
N ARG A 125 -1.57 21.38 -2.77
CA ARG A 125 -2.49 22.12 -3.64
C ARG A 125 -3.32 23.04 -2.74
N GLU A 126 -3.24 24.33 -3.00
CA GLU A 126 -4.15 25.31 -2.40
C GLU A 126 -5.57 24.99 -2.91
N SER A 127 -6.50 24.81 -1.97
CA SER A 127 -7.95 24.72 -2.18
C SER A 127 -8.55 26.10 -2.35
#